data_AF-A0A3C0GGU2-F1
#
_entry.id   AF-A0A3C0GGU2-F1
#
_cell.length_a   1.000
_cell.length_b   1.000
_cell.length_c   1.000
_cell.angle_alpha   90.00
_cell.angle_beta   90.00
_cell.angle_gamma   90.00
#
_symmetry.space_group_name_H-M   'P 1'
#
loop_
_entity.id
_entity.type
_entity.pdbx_description
1 polymer ?
#
loop_
_entity_poly.entity_id
_entity_poly.type
_entity_poly.pdbx_seq_one_letter_code
_entity_poly.pdbx_strand_id
1 'polypeptide(L)'
;VTGLAWTSVGGDILFIESILSKGKGTMSITGNLGKVMKESATIAMEFIKSNADRFGIDAAVFEKYNVHIHVPEGATPKDGPSAGITMLTSLVSLFTQKRIKKSLAMTGEITLRGKVLPVGGIKEKILAAKRAKIKEIILCADNERDIKEIKESYLKGLTFHYVKEMSEVIDIAITGVKVKNAKEL
;
A
#
# COMPACT_ATOMS: atom_id res chain seq x y z
N VAL A 1 0.32 -6.51 3.36
CA VAL A 1 1.08 -5.77 2.31
C VAL A 1 2.22 -5.04 2.97
N THR A 2 3.39 -5.00 2.35
CA THR A 2 4.57 -4.33 2.94
C THR A 2 4.67 -2.90 2.43
N GLY A 3 4.55 -1.94 3.35
CA GLY A 3 4.79 -0.52 3.13
C GLY A 3 6.12 -0.07 3.74
N LEU A 4 6.64 1.07 3.27
CA LEU A 4 7.80 1.72 3.87
C LEU A 4 7.38 3.04 4.52
N ALA A 5 7.72 3.20 5.79
CA ALA A 5 7.45 4.41 6.55
C ALA A 5 8.75 5.05 7.04
N TRP A 6 8.60 6.31 7.45
CA TRP A 6 9.62 7.05 8.17
C TRP A 6 9.06 7.39 9.54
N THR A 7 9.83 7.10 10.58
CA THR A 7 9.52 7.37 11.98
C THR A 7 10.59 8.28 12.57
N SER A 8 10.36 8.80 13.78
CA SER A 8 11.34 9.64 14.49
C SER A 8 12.68 8.95 14.76
N VAL A 9 12.72 7.61 14.76
CA VAL A 9 13.94 6.80 14.95
C VAL A 9 14.51 6.24 13.63
N GLY A 10 13.93 6.64 12.48
CA GLY A 10 14.39 6.28 11.14
C GLY A 10 13.36 5.49 10.33
N GLY A 11 13.82 4.89 9.23
CA GLY A 11 12.99 4.14 8.31
C GLY A 11 12.57 2.79 8.86
N ASP A 12 11.30 2.44 8.65
CA ASP A 12 10.70 1.22 9.17
C ASP A 12 9.76 0.55 8.14
N ILE A 13 9.48 -0.73 8.38
CA ILE A 13 8.56 -1.54 7.59
C ILE A 13 7.18 -1.50 8.23
N LEU A 14 6.17 -1.17 7.44
CA LEU A 14 4.79 -1.32 7.85
C LEU A 14 4.18 -2.56 7.21
N PHE A 15 3.53 -3.37 8.02
CA PHE A 15 2.66 -4.43 7.53
C PHE A 15 1.23 -3.91 7.58
N ILE A 16 0.58 -3.82 6.42
CA ILE A 16 -0.82 -3.44 6.33
C ILE A 16 -1.64 -4.70 6.09
N GLU A 17 -2.61 -4.92 6.96
CA GLU A 17 -3.54 -6.03 6.92
C GLU A 17 -4.93 -5.50 6.63
N SER A 18 -5.72 -6.26 5.88
CA SER A 18 -7.13 -5.94 5.65
C SER A 18 -7.99 -7.19 5.57
N ILE A 19 -9.25 -7.09 6.00
CA ILE A 19 -10.20 -8.20 6.03
C ILE A 19 -11.62 -7.75 5.73
N LEU A 20 -12.41 -8.66 5.14
CA LEU A 20 -13.85 -8.50 4.91
C LEU A 20 -14.67 -9.36 5.88
N SER A 21 -15.68 -8.75 6.48
CA SER A 21 -16.76 -9.43 7.22
C SER A 21 -18.12 -9.03 6.65
N LYS A 22 -19.13 -9.91 6.70
CA LYS A 22 -20.49 -9.56 6.26
C LYS A 22 -21.02 -8.40 7.10
N GLY A 23 -21.65 -7.42 6.49
CA GLY A 23 -22.04 -6.19 7.17
C GLY A 23 -22.80 -5.21 6.30
N LYS A 24 -22.62 -3.91 6.59
CA LYS A 24 -23.37 -2.79 6.02
C LYS A 24 -22.45 -1.79 5.29
N GLY A 25 -21.31 -2.25 4.77
CA GLY A 25 -20.40 -1.40 4.01
C GLY A 25 -19.53 -0.46 4.84
N THR A 26 -19.35 -0.72 6.14
CA THR A 26 -18.56 0.17 6.99
C THR A 26 -17.06 -0.12 6.89
N MET A 27 -16.24 0.92 6.98
CA MET A 27 -14.78 0.80 7.07
C MET A 27 -14.32 1.16 8.49
N SER A 28 -13.48 0.30 9.07
CA SER A 28 -12.87 0.51 10.38
C SER A 28 -11.35 0.34 10.30
N ILE A 29 -10.62 1.08 11.15
CA ILE A 29 -9.16 1.17 11.07
C ILE A 29 -8.58 1.11 12.48
N THR A 30 -7.58 0.24 12.69
CA THR A 30 -6.86 0.09 13.97
C THR A 30 -5.34 0.10 13.75
N GLY A 31 -4.56 0.18 14.83
CA GLY A 31 -3.08 0.22 14.76
C GLY A 31 -2.45 1.57 15.11
N ASN A 32 -3.17 2.42 15.86
CA ASN A 32 -2.74 3.76 16.29
C ASN A 32 -2.35 4.68 15.12
N LEU A 33 -3.26 4.76 14.15
CA LEU A 33 -3.10 5.61 12.98
C LEU A 33 -3.54 7.05 13.27
N GLY A 34 -2.70 8.00 12.87
CA GLY A 34 -3.03 9.42 12.87
C GLY A 34 -4.01 9.78 11.75
N LYS A 35 -4.35 11.06 11.67
CA LYS A 35 -5.42 11.57 10.80
C LYS A 35 -5.06 11.41 9.33
N VAL A 36 -3.82 11.71 8.95
CA VAL A 36 -3.37 11.71 7.54
C VAL A 36 -3.34 10.28 6.99
N MET A 37 -2.89 9.31 7.79
CA MET A 37 -2.89 7.92 7.35
C MET A 37 -4.32 7.35 7.23
N LYS A 38 -5.26 7.77 8.10
CA LYS A 38 -6.69 7.41 7.96
C LYS A 38 -7.30 8.02 6.70
N GLU A 39 -6.98 9.28 6.38
CA GLU A 39 -7.41 9.91 5.13
C GLU A 39 -6.89 9.14 3.90
N SER A 40 -5.64 8.67 3.94
CA SER A 40 -5.08 7.84 2.87
C SER A 40 -5.88 6.55 2.65
N ALA A 41 -6.32 5.87 3.71
CA ALA A 41 -7.17 4.69 3.60
C ALA A 41 -8.54 5.03 2.97
N THR A 42 -9.14 6.17 3.34
CA THR A 42 -10.39 6.66 2.74
C THR A 42 -10.22 6.95 1.26
N ILE A 43 -9.16 7.66 0.85
CA ILE A 43 -8.88 7.95 -0.56
C ILE A 43 -8.72 6.66 -1.36
N ALA A 44 -8.00 5.67 -0.83
CA ALA A 44 -7.84 4.37 -1.48
C ALA A 44 -9.20 3.66 -1.68
N MET A 45 -10.06 3.65 -0.66
CA MET A 45 -11.39 3.05 -0.76
C MET A 45 -12.27 3.75 -1.81
N GLU A 46 -12.31 5.08 -1.82
CA GLU A 46 -13.12 5.85 -2.77
C GLU A 46 -12.60 5.74 -4.20
N PHE A 47 -11.29 5.65 -4.39
CA PHE A 47 -10.71 5.35 -5.69
C PHE A 47 -11.13 3.96 -6.20
N ILE A 48 -11.13 2.95 -5.33
CA ILE A 48 -11.56 1.59 -5.71
C ILE A 48 -13.04 1.56 -6.08
N LYS A 49 -13.91 2.18 -5.27
CA LYS A 49 -15.35 2.26 -5.57
C LYS A 49 -15.63 2.94 -6.91
N SER A 50 -14.99 4.08 -7.17
CA SER A 50 -15.16 4.82 -8.42
C SER A 50 -14.58 4.12 -9.65
N ASN A 51 -13.77 3.08 -9.46
CA ASN A 51 -13.13 2.29 -10.53
C ASN A 51 -13.44 0.79 -10.42
N ALA A 52 -14.54 0.41 -9.77
CA ALA A 52 -14.85 -0.99 -9.46
C ALA A 52 -14.89 -1.88 -10.71
N ASP A 53 -15.54 -1.41 -11.79
CA ASP A 53 -15.63 -2.12 -13.07
C ASP A 53 -14.26 -2.41 -13.67
N ARG A 54 -13.34 -1.45 -13.59
CA ARG A 54 -11.96 -1.60 -14.09
C ARG A 54 -11.20 -2.69 -13.33
N PHE A 55 -11.50 -2.88 -12.05
CA PHE A 55 -10.90 -3.93 -11.23
C PHE A 55 -11.65 -5.26 -11.29
N GLY A 56 -12.81 -5.32 -11.96
CA GLY A 56 -13.70 -6.48 -11.99
C GLY A 56 -14.30 -6.78 -10.62
N ILE A 57 -14.66 -5.75 -9.86
CA ILE A 57 -15.28 -5.85 -8.53
C ILE A 57 -16.78 -5.55 -8.67
N ASP A 58 -17.64 -6.45 -8.21
CA ASP A 58 -19.09 -6.18 -8.11
C ASP A 58 -19.33 -5.05 -7.10
N ALA A 59 -19.96 -3.96 -7.53
CA ALA A 59 -20.24 -2.81 -6.68
C ALA A 59 -21.09 -3.17 -5.44
N ALA A 60 -21.92 -4.22 -5.51
CA ALA A 60 -22.74 -4.65 -4.38
C ALA A 60 -21.90 -5.13 -3.17
N VAL A 61 -20.64 -5.51 -3.37
CA VAL A 61 -19.77 -5.94 -2.27
C VAL A 61 -19.46 -4.82 -1.28
N PHE A 62 -19.44 -3.57 -1.75
CA PHE A 62 -19.14 -2.42 -0.92
C PHE A 62 -20.24 -2.12 0.11
N GLU A 63 -21.47 -2.59 -0.14
CA GLU A 63 -22.59 -2.43 0.79
C GLU A 63 -22.80 -3.69 1.66
N LYS A 64 -22.48 -4.87 1.13
CA LYS A 64 -22.67 -6.18 1.80
C LYS A 64 -21.57 -6.55 2.78
N TYR A 65 -20.38 -5.94 2.67
CA TYR A 65 -19.22 -6.28 3.48
C TYR A 65 -18.65 -5.07 4.21
N ASN A 66 -18.34 -5.25 5.48
CA ASN A 66 -17.49 -4.32 6.21
C ASN A 66 -16.02 -4.60 5.91
N VAL A 67 -15.22 -3.55 5.90
CA VAL A 67 -13.77 -3.59 5.74
C VAL A 67 -13.12 -3.22 7.07
N HIS A 68 -12.13 -4.00 7.48
CA HIS A 68 -11.24 -3.64 8.58
C HIS A 68 -9.81 -3.56 8.07
N ILE A 69 -9.13 -2.46 8.37
CA ILE A 69 -7.70 -2.27 8.10
C ILE A 69 -6.96 -2.25 9.44
N HIS A 70 -5.89 -3.03 9.54
CA HIS A 70 -5.02 -3.06 10.71
C HIS A 70 -3.57 -2.80 10.32
N VAL A 71 -2.88 -1.98 11.11
CA VAL A 71 -1.44 -1.71 10.93
C VAL A 71 -0.70 -1.93 12.27
N PRO A 72 -0.17 -3.13 12.52
CA PRO A 72 0.59 -3.42 13.74
C PRO A 72 1.92 -2.63 13.79
N GLU A 73 2.51 -2.43 14.96
CA GLU A 73 2.01 -2.74 16.31
C GLU A 73 1.14 -1.59 16.87
N GLY A 74 0.09 -1.89 17.63
CA GLY A 74 -0.87 -0.87 18.09
C GLY A 74 -0.32 0.18 19.06
N ALA A 75 0.85 -0.03 19.68
CA ALA A 75 1.42 0.93 20.62
C ALA A 75 2.09 2.11 19.92
N THR A 76 2.77 1.87 18.80
CA THR A 76 3.54 2.88 18.08
C THR A 76 2.64 3.74 17.19
N PRO A 77 2.56 5.06 17.41
CA PRO A 77 1.83 5.97 16.54
C PRO A 77 2.39 5.92 15.11
N LYS A 78 1.50 5.88 14.12
CA LYS A 78 1.85 5.90 12.69
C LYS A 78 1.04 6.96 12.00
N ASP A 79 1.70 7.92 11.37
CA ASP A 79 1.00 8.93 10.59
C ASP A 79 1.79 9.33 9.33
N GLY A 80 1.10 10.02 8.44
CA GLY A 80 1.64 10.50 7.18
C GLY A 80 1.10 9.75 5.96
N PRO A 81 1.22 10.35 4.77
CA PRO A 81 0.51 9.89 3.58
C PRO A 81 1.24 8.76 2.83
N SER A 82 2.47 8.44 3.22
CA SER A 82 3.38 7.60 2.42
C SER A 82 3.02 6.13 2.28
N ALA A 83 1.98 5.68 3.00
CA ALA A 83 1.44 4.32 2.89
C ALA A 83 0.21 4.24 1.96
N GLY A 84 -0.13 5.32 1.25
CA GLY A 84 -1.30 5.40 0.37
C GLY A 84 -1.38 4.25 -0.64
N ILE A 85 -0.33 4.07 -1.44
CA ILE A 85 -0.31 2.99 -2.45
C ILE A 85 -0.31 1.59 -1.83
N THR A 86 0.19 1.46 -0.59
CA THR A 86 0.15 0.22 0.19
C THR A 86 -1.26 -0.11 0.65
N MET A 87 -2.02 0.90 1.13
CA MET A 87 -3.43 0.76 1.52
C MET A 87 -4.27 0.38 0.31
N LEU A 88 -4.07 1.07 -0.81
CA LEU A 88 -4.73 0.76 -2.08
C LEU A 88 -4.49 -0.71 -2.48
N THR A 89 -3.24 -1.14 -2.52
CA THR A 89 -2.89 -2.52 -2.91
C THR A 89 -3.52 -3.55 -1.96
N SER A 90 -3.54 -3.26 -0.65
CA SER A 90 -4.20 -4.11 0.35
C SER A 90 -5.68 -4.30 0.05
N LEU A 91 -6.38 -3.19 -0.21
CA LEU A 91 -7.81 -3.20 -0.48
C LEU A 91 -8.14 -3.82 -1.84
N VAL A 92 -7.37 -3.54 -2.90
CA VAL A 92 -7.57 -4.17 -4.21
C VAL A 92 -7.34 -5.68 -4.12
N SER A 93 -6.30 -6.15 -3.44
CA SER A 93 -6.08 -7.58 -3.18
C SER A 93 -7.26 -8.20 -2.42
N LEU A 94 -7.78 -7.47 -1.43
CA LEU A 94 -8.91 -7.89 -0.62
C LEU A 94 -10.20 -8.03 -1.44
N PHE A 95 -10.55 -7.09 -2.32
CA PHE A 95 -11.77 -7.20 -3.11
C PHE A 95 -11.65 -8.12 -4.32
N THR A 96 -10.48 -8.18 -4.96
CA THR A 96 -10.26 -9.06 -6.12
C THR A 96 -9.96 -10.51 -5.74
N GLN A 97 -9.67 -10.74 -4.45
CA GLN A 97 -9.24 -12.02 -3.89
C GLN A 97 -7.97 -12.55 -4.58
N LYS A 98 -7.09 -11.66 -5.03
CA LYS A 98 -5.84 -11.96 -5.74
C LYS A 98 -4.63 -11.77 -4.83
N ARG A 99 -3.61 -12.61 -4.99
CA ARG A 99 -2.37 -12.55 -4.21
C ARG A 99 -1.52 -11.37 -4.62
N ILE A 100 -0.80 -10.84 -3.64
CA ILE A 100 0.23 -9.81 -3.86
C ILE A 100 1.57 -10.50 -4.12
N LYS A 101 2.38 -9.91 -5.00
CA LYS A 101 3.74 -10.35 -5.29
C LYS A 101 4.59 -10.40 -4.02
N LYS A 102 5.36 -11.48 -3.85
CA LYS A 102 6.23 -11.66 -2.68
C LYS A 102 7.45 -10.73 -2.75
N SER A 103 8.02 -10.40 -1.59
CA SER A 103 9.26 -9.61 -1.46
C SER A 103 9.20 -8.23 -2.13
N LEU A 104 8.01 -7.67 -2.23
CA LEU A 104 7.68 -6.35 -2.76
C LEU A 104 7.33 -5.41 -1.60
N ALA A 105 7.95 -4.23 -1.55
CA ALA A 105 7.53 -3.14 -0.68
C ALA A 105 7.18 -1.91 -1.51
N MET A 106 6.45 -0.96 -0.91
CA MET A 106 6.04 0.25 -1.62
C MET A 106 5.92 1.46 -0.70
N THR A 107 6.10 2.65 -1.28
CA THR A 107 5.89 3.94 -0.62
C THR A 107 5.42 4.98 -1.62
N GLY A 108 4.44 5.79 -1.24
CA GLY A 108 3.85 6.76 -2.13
C GLY A 108 2.54 7.29 -1.57
N GLU A 109 2.36 8.59 -1.68
CA GLU A 109 1.10 9.25 -1.40
C GLU A 109 0.15 9.09 -2.59
N ILE A 110 -1.16 9.17 -2.33
CA ILE A 110 -2.22 8.89 -3.30
C ILE A 110 -3.22 10.03 -3.38
N THR A 111 -3.83 10.22 -4.55
CA THR A 111 -4.88 11.22 -4.77
C THR A 111 -6.17 10.57 -5.29
N LEU A 112 -7.32 11.19 -5.10
CA LEU A 112 -8.58 10.70 -5.68
C LEU A 112 -8.56 10.59 -7.23
N ARG A 113 -7.60 11.26 -7.90
CA ARG A 113 -7.45 11.22 -9.36
C ARG A 113 -6.58 10.07 -9.86
N GLY A 114 -6.11 9.18 -8.98
CA GLY A 114 -5.28 8.05 -9.38
C GLY A 114 -3.77 8.33 -9.41
N LYS A 115 -3.32 9.56 -9.11
CA LYS A 115 -1.88 9.89 -9.10
C LYS A 115 -1.15 9.34 -7.87
N VAL A 116 0.12 8.96 -8.06
CA VAL A 116 1.08 8.65 -7.01
C VAL A 116 2.01 9.85 -6.83
N LEU A 117 2.06 10.40 -5.61
CA LEU A 117 2.85 11.57 -5.27
C LEU A 117 4.15 11.19 -4.54
N PRO A 118 5.21 12.01 -4.67
CA PRO A 118 6.50 11.74 -4.05
C PRO A 118 6.43 11.87 -2.53
N VAL A 119 7.29 11.13 -1.85
CA VAL A 119 7.36 11.09 -0.38
C VAL A 119 8.78 11.30 0.12
N GLY A 120 8.91 11.77 1.37
CA GLY A 120 10.21 11.97 2.02
C GLY A 120 10.79 10.70 2.65
N GLY A 121 12.03 10.83 3.15
CA GLY A 121 12.74 9.79 3.92
C GLY A 121 13.13 8.58 3.07
N ILE A 122 13.41 8.78 1.78
CA ILE A 122 13.65 7.68 0.83
C ILE A 122 14.86 6.85 1.25
N LYS A 123 15.99 7.49 1.58
CA LYS A 123 17.21 6.79 2.00
C LYS A 123 16.95 5.84 3.18
N GLU A 124 16.29 6.33 4.22
CA GLU A 124 16.00 5.54 5.42
C GLU A 124 15.04 4.38 5.10
N LYS A 125 14.02 4.63 4.27
CA LYS A 125 13.07 3.61 3.79
C LYS A 125 13.75 2.51 2.99
N ILE A 126 14.66 2.86 2.07
CA ILE A 126 15.41 1.87 1.26
C ILE A 126 16.30 1.00 2.16
N LEU A 127 16.98 1.61 3.14
CA LEU A 127 17.80 0.86 4.09
C LEU A 127 16.95 -0.09 4.95
N ALA A 128 15.75 0.33 5.38
CA ALA A 128 14.81 -0.53 6.09
C ALA A 128 14.34 -1.71 5.23
N ALA A 129 13.96 -1.45 3.96
CA ALA A 129 13.56 -2.49 3.01
C ALA A 129 14.67 -3.54 2.82
N LYS A 130 15.92 -3.09 2.69
CA LYS A 130 17.08 -3.97 2.56
C LYS A 130 17.29 -4.85 3.79
N ARG A 131 17.19 -4.29 5.00
CA ARG A 131 17.27 -5.06 6.26
C ARG A 131 16.17 -6.12 6.34
N ALA A 132 14.97 -5.81 5.84
CA ALA A 132 13.84 -6.74 5.75
C ALA A 132 13.90 -7.71 4.57
N LYS A 133 15.03 -7.77 3.84
CA LYS A 133 15.25 -8.67 2.69
C LYS A 133 14.25 -8.48 1.54
N ILE A 134 13.70 -7.27 1.40
CA ILE A 134 12.90 -6.87 0.24
C ILE A 134 13.79 -6.87 -1.01
N LYS A 135 13.19 -7.22 -2.15
CA LYS A 135 13.88 -7.30 -3.44
C LYS A 135 13.38 -6.25 -4.42
N GLU A 136 12.11 -5.88 -4.32
CA GLU A 136 11.46 -4.97 -5.25
C GLU A 136 10.78 -3.85 -4.48
N ILE A 137 10.91 -2.62 -4.98
CA ILE A 137 10.37 -1.42 -4.33
C ILE A 137 9.60 -0.58 -5.36
N ILE A 138 8.32 -0.30 -5.08
CA ILE A 138 7.52 0.65 -5.86
C ILE A 138 7.57 2.02 -5.18
N LEU A 139 7.86 3.05 -5.96
CA LEU A 139 7.87 4.44 -5.52
C LEU A 139 7.51 5.41 -6.65
N CYS A 140 7.14 6.64 -6.29
CA CYS A 140 6.84 7.69 -7.25
C CYS A 140 8.04 7.93 -8.20
N ALA A 141 7.78 8.16 -9.48
CA ALA A 141 8.82 8.47 -10.46
C ALA A 141 9.64 9.71 -10.07
N ASP A 142 9.02 10.70 -9.44
CA ASP A 142 9.72 11.91 -8.99
C ASP A 142 10.71 11.64 -7.85
N ASN A 143 10.61 10.48 -7.16
CA ASN A 143 11.59 10.05 -6.16
C ASN A 143 12.84 9.37 -6.76
N GLU A 144 12.94 9.18 -8.08
CA GLU A 144 14.14 8.62 -8.72
C GLU A 144 15.39 9.46 -8.41
N ARG A 145 15.23 10.78 -8.34
CA ARG A 145 16.32 11.70 -7.96
C ARG A 145 16.88 11.39 -6.57
N ASP A 146 16.01 11.08 -5.60
CA ASP A 146 16.40 10.75 -4.23
C ASP A 146 17.17 9.42 -4.17
N ILE A 147 16.83 8.48 -5.07
CA ILE A 147 17.55 7.20 -5.18
C ILE A 147 18.97 7.41 -5.72
N LYS A 148 19.16 8.33 -6.67
CA LYS A 148 20.48 8.65 -7.25
C LYS A 148 21.46 9.25 -6.25
N GLU A 149 20.96 9.82 -5.15
CA GLU A 149 21.79 10.36 -4.05
C GLU A 149 22.29 9.27 -3.09
N ILE A 150 21.76 8.03 -3.18
CA ILE A 150 22.13 6.92 -2.31
C ILE A 150 23.33 6.18 -2.91
N LYS A 151 24.36 5.91 -2.10
CA LYS A 151 25.53 5.11 -2.52
C LYS A 151 25.09 3.76 -3.11
N GLU A 152 25.61 3.40 -4.29
CA GLU A 152 25.23 2.19 -5.03
C GLU A 152 25.37 0.89 -4.22
N SER A 153 26.33 0.82 -3.29
CA SER A 153 26.51 -0.33 -2.40
C SER A 153 25.26 -0.62 -1.55
N TYR A 154 24.49 0.41 -1.20
CA TYR A 154 23.21 0.26 -0.51
C TYR A 154 22.09 -0.16 -1.45
N LEU A 155 22.14 0.18 -2.74
CA LEU A 155 21.12 -0.17 -3.73
C LEU A 155 21.29 -1.58 -4.31
N LYS A 156 22.50 -2.15 -4.26
CA LYS A 156 22.80 -3.48 -4.81
C LYS A 156 21.81 -4.54 -4.32
N GLY A 157 21.18 -5.23 -5.28
CA GLY A 157 20.22 -6.32 -5.05
C GLY A 157 18.76 -5.87 -4.89
N LEU A 158 18.47 -4.59 -5.08
CA LEU A 158 17.11 -4.04 -5.14
C LEU A 158 16.74 -3.69 -6.58
N THR A 159 15.48 -3.94 -6.93
CA THR A 159 14.85 -3.49 -8.16
C THR A 159 13.85 -2.38 -7.82
N PHE A 160 13.92 -1.27 -8.53
CA PHE A 160 13.05 -0.12 -8.33
C PHE A 160 12.02 -0.03 -9.46
N HIS A 161 10.77 0.19 -9.08
CA HIS A 161 9.65 0.42 -9.98
C HIS A 161 9.13 1.84 -9.78
N TYR A 162 9.40 2.69 -10.75
CA TYR A 162 9.02 4.10 -10.73
C TYR A 162 7.65 4.28 -11.38
N VAL A 163 6.68 4.77 -10.62
CA VAL A 163 5.28 4.88 -11.06
C VAL A 163 4.76 6.32 -10.98
N LYS A 164 3.77 6.65 -11.79
CA LYS A 164 3.05 7.94 -11.76
C LYS A 164 1.57 7.77 -11.38
N GLU A 165 1.00 6.62 -11.74
CA GLU A 165 -0.40 6.27 -11.54
C GLU A 165 -0.55 5.06 -10.61
N MET A 166 -1.62 5.06 -9.83
CA MET A 166 -2.00 3.98 -8.94
C MET A 166 -2.26 2.67 -9.68
N SER A 167 -2.71 2.74 -10.93
CA SER A 167 -2.92 1.51 -11.71
C SER A 167 -1.62 0.78 -12.00
N GLU A 168 -0.51 1.50 -12.23
CA GLU A 168 0.79 0.88 -12.43
C GLU A 168 1.22 0.13 -11.16
N VAL A 169 0.92 0.67 -9.97
CA VAL A 169 1.14 -0.02 -8.69
C VAL A 169 0.39 -1.35 -8.66
N ILE A 170 -0.90 -1.34 -9.04
CA ILE A 170 -1.75 -2.53 -9.02
C ILE A 170 -1.27 -3.58 -10.03
N ASP A 171 -0.91 -3.16 -11.23
CA ASP A 171 -0.42 -4.05 -12.29
C ASP A 171 0.90 -4.74 -11.89
N ILE A 172 1.77 -4.05 -11.16
CA ILE A 172 3.03 -4.61 -10.66
C ILE A 172 2.81 -5.49 -9.42
N ALA A 173 1.92 -5.06 -8.51
CA ALA A 173 1.79 -5.67 -7.19
C ALA A 173 0.83 -6.86 -7.13
N ILE A 174 -0.29 -6.81 -7.86
CA ILE A 174 -1.34 -7.83 -7.82
C ILE A 174 -1.08 -8.90 -8.88
N THR A 175 -1.02 -10.16 -8.46
CA THR A 175 -0.82 -11.29 -9.37
C THR A 175 -2.17 -11.79 -9.93
N GLY A 176 -2.13 -12.58 -11.00
CA GLY A 176 -3.32 -13.28 -11.52
C GLY A 176 -3.81 -14.43 -10.64
N VAL A 177 -3.10 -14.78 -9.55
CA VAL A 177 -3.38 -15.97 -8.74
C VAL A 177 -4.32 -15.62 -7.59
N LYS A 178 -5.38 -16.41 -7.41
CA LYS A 178 -6.31 -16.25 -6.28
C LYS A 178 -5.64 -16.56 -4.93
N VAL A 179 -6.06 -15.87 -3.87
CA VAL A 179 -5.62 -16.14 -2.49
C VAL A 179 -6.06 -17.54 -2.05
N LYS A 180 -5.40 -18.09 -1.01
CA LYS A 180 -5.87 -19.34 -0.40
C LYS A 180 -7.22 -19.08 0.27
N ASN A 181 -8.19 -19.97 0.06
CA ASN A 181 -9.56 -19.83 0.57
C ASN A 181 -10.24 -18.53 0.08
N ALA A 182 -10.10 -18.22 -1.21
CA ALA A 182 -10.75 -17.05 -1.81
C ALA A 182 -12.27 -17.07 -1.55
N LYS A 183 -12.80 -15.93 -1.10
CA LYS A 183 -14.23 -15.72 -0.95
C LYS A 183 -14.87 -15.51 -2.32
N GLU A 184 -16.07 -16.02 -2.50
CA GLU A 184 -16.97 -15.57 -3.56
C GLU A 184 -17.62 -14.27 -3.07
N LEU A 185 -17.21 -13.16 -3.68
CA LEU A 185 -17.63 -11.81 -3.34
C LEU A 185 -18.65 -11.32 -4.36
#